data_AF-A0A5B9D416-F1
#
_entry.id   AF-A0A5B9D416-F1
#
_cell.length_a   1.000
_cell.length_b   1.000
_cell.length_c   1.000
_cell.angle_alpha   90.00
_cell.angle_beta   90.00
_cell.angle_gamma   90.00
#
_symmetry.space_group_name_H-M   'P 1'
#
loop_
_entity.id
_entity.type
_entity.pdbx_description
1 polymer ?
#
loop_
_entity_poly.entity_id
_entity_poly.type
_entity_poly.pdbx_seq_one_letter_code
_entity_poly.pdbx_strand_id
1 'polypeptide(L)'
;MKASFNDDFDLDENGLHSEINVTPFIDVVLVLLIVFMVAAPLATSVIPVQLPSITQAPLEIQPDEPLYVTLQKDHSLYIGNHLIEQAALRETLLRETKQNLETKILIKADSEIDYGIVIDLLNQIRMAGYGKIGLVGLQNASNFAARGGQNHKTADGTKEPVVTEGGVGVNVVDHGQVETINDTVNAHISGTASAP
;
A
#
# COMPACT_ATOMS: atom_id res chain seq x y z
N MET A 1 -101.19 -0.61 38.08
CA MET A 1 -100.30 0.49 38.50
C MET A 1 -98.97 0.29 37.77
N LYS A 2 -98.54 1.26 36.97
CA LYS A 2 -97.26 1.24 36.22
C LYS A 2 -96.07 1.52 37.16
N ALA A 3 -94.96 0.82 36.94
CA ALA A 3 -93.55 1.21 37.09
C ALA A 3 -92.75 -0.09 36.79
N SER A 4 -91.97 -0.30 35.71
CA SER A 4 -90.81 0.40 35.14
C SER A 4 -89.70 0.65 36.17
N PHE A 5 -88.53 0.04 35.90
CA PHE A 5 -87.12 0.27 36.35
C PHE A 5 -86.46 -1.13 36.32
N ASN A 6 -85.81 -1.59 35.25
CA ASN A 6 -84.51 -1.23 34.63
C ASN A 6 -83.29 -1.61 35.48
N ASP A 7 -82.24 -2.06 34.76
CA ASP A 7 -80.86 -2.37 35.17
C ASP A 7 -80.68 -3.77 35.81
N ASP A 8 -79.82 -4.67 35.34
CA ASP A 8 -78.66 -4.55 34.46
C ASP A 8 -78.37 -5.98 33.97
N PHE A 9 -78.57 -6.25 32.69
CA PHE A 9 -78.09 -7.50 32.09
C PHE A 9 -76.75 -7.12 31.46
N ASP A 10 -75.66 -7.32 32.24
CA ASP A 10 -74.27 -7.17 31.80
C ASP A 10 -74.04 -7.96 30.51
N LEU A 11 -74.30 -7.30 29.37
CA LEU A 11 -73.92 -7.70 28.03
C LEU A 11 -72.88 -6.72 27.53
N ASP A 12 -71.80 -6.60 28.28
CA ASP A 12 -70.58 -5.96 27.83
C ASP A 12 -69.54 -7.01 27.42
N GLU A 13 -70.00 -8.18 26.95
CA GLU A 13 -69.27 -8.93 25.92
C GLU A 13 -69.41 -8.15 24.60
N ASN A 14 -68.79 -6.96 24.55
CA ASN A 14 -68.45 -6.31 23.31
C ASN A 14 -67.49 -7.24 22.58
N GLY A 15 -68.06 -8.19 21.83
CA GLY A 15 -67.44 -8.94 20.75
C GLY A 15 -67.04 -8.04 19.59
N LEU A 16 -66.43 -6.89 19.89
CA LEU A 16 -65.60 -6.14 18.98
C LEU A 16 -64.22 -6.80 19.04
N HIS A 17 -64.14 -8.05 18.58
CA HIS A 17 -62.89 -8.59 18.07
C HIS A 17 -62.49 -7.69 16.91
N SER A 18 -61.79 -6.60 17.22
CA SER A 18 -61.06 -5.82 16.23
C SER A 18 -59.93 -6.73 15.77
N GLU A 19 -60.23 -7.57 14.79
CA GLU A 19 -59.22 -8.18 13.94
C GLU A 19 -58.40 -7.02 13.40
N ILE A 20 -57.26 -6.76 14.05
CA ILE A 20 -56.29 -5.83 13.52
C ILE A 20 -55.94 -6.44 12.17
N ASN A 21 -56.27 -5.74 11.10
CA ASN A 21 -55.79 -6.10 9.77
C ASN A 21 -54.27 -6.03 9.85
N VAL A 22 -53.64 -7.19 10.08
CA VAL A 22 -52.19 -7.34 10.14
C VAL A 22 -51.60 -7.32 8.73
N THR A 23 -52.41 -7.59 7.71
CA THR A 23 -52.01 -7.64 6.30
C THR A 23 -51.35 -6.33 5.83
N PRO A 24 -51.91 -5.13 6.09
CA PRO A 24 -51.24 -3.87 5.75
C PRO A 24 -49.97 -3.61 6.58
N PHE A 25 -49.90 -4.08 7.84
CA PHE A 25 -48.73 -3.90 8.70
C PHE A 25 -47.56 -4.77 8.23
N ILE A 26 -47.85 -6.01 7.84
CA ILE A 26 -46.88 -6.94 7.28
C ILE A 26 -46.34 -6.38 5.96
N ASP A 27 -47.19 -5.82 5.10
CA ASP A 27 -46.76 -5.21 3.83
C ASP A 27 -45.75 -4.07 4.05
N VAL A 28 -46.00 -3.15 4.99
CA VAL A 28 -45.06 -2.06 5.31
C VAL A 28 -43.71 -2.58 5.81
N VAL A 29 -43.71 -3.60 6.68
CA VAL A 29 -42.45 -4.19 7.17
C VAL A 29 -41.71 -4.94 6.05
N LEU A 30 -42.43 -5.67 5.19
CA LEU A 30 -41.83 -6.38 4.05
C LEU A 30 -41.25 -5.42 3.01
N VAL A 31 -41.91 -4.29 2.71
CA VAL A 31 -41.38 -3.25 1.81
C VAL A 31 -40.06 -2.70 2.34
N LEU A 32 -39.97 -2.41 3.65
CA LEU A 32 -38.71 -1.94 4.25
C LEU A 32 -37.59 -2.99 4.17
N LEU A 33 -37.91 -4.26 4.37
CA LEU A 33 -36.94 -5.36 4.22
C LEU A 33 -36.44 -5.48 2.79
N ILE A 34 -37.32 -5.38 1.79
CA ILE A 34 -36.95 -5.41 0.38
C ILE A 34 -36.06 -4.21 0.01
N VAL A 35 -36.40 -3.00 0.47
CA VAL A 35 -35.58 -1.80 0.22
C VAL A 35 -34.19 -1.95 0.82
N PHE A 36 -34.06 -2.45 2.04
CA PHE A 36 -32.76 -2.67 2.65
C PHE A 36 -31.96 -3.80 1.97
N MET A 37 -32.62 -4.90 1.58
CA MET A 37 -31.99 -6.02 0.87
C MET A 37 -31.45 -5.60 -0.50
N VAL A 38 -32.13 -4.70 -1.20
CA VAL A 38 -31.71 -4.19 -2.51
C VAL A 38 -30.70 -3.04 -2.41
N ALA A 39 -30.71 -2.26 -1.33
CA ALA A 39 -29.75 -1.17 -1.12
C ALA A 39 -28.33 -1.67 -0.81
N ALA A 40 -28.20 -2.79 -0.07
CA ALA A 40 -26.91 -3.37 0.31
C ALA A 40 -25.97 -3.73 -0.87
N PRO A 41 -26.42 -4.39 -1.97
CA PRO A 41 -25.55 -4.73 -3.09
C PRO A 41 -25.08 -3.53 -3.94
N LEU A 42 -25.64 -2.32 -3.75
CA LEU A 42 -25.22 -1.14 -4.53
C LEU A 42 -24.00 -0.43 -3.94
N ALA A 43 -23.49 -0.89 -2.80
CA ALA A 43 -22.26 -0.40 -2.22
C ALA A 43 -21.06 -1.24 -2.70
N THR A 44 -20.63 -1.07 -3.95
CA THR A 44 -19.21 -1.00 -4.37
C THR A 44 -19.06 -1.00 -5.91
N SER A 45 -18.45 0.06 -6.45
CA SER A 45 -17.82 0.04 -7.78
C SER A 45 -16.60 -0.86 -7.73
N VAL A 46 -16.69 -2.04 -8.32
CA VAL A 46 -15.50 -2.80 -8.70
C VAL A 46 -15.06 -2.28 -10.05
N ILE A 47 -14.05 -1.41 -10.09
CA ILE A 47 -13.29 -1.18 -11.32
C ILE A 47 -12.32 -2.36 -11.42
N PRO A 48 -12.54 -3.34 -12.31
CA PRO A 48 -11.56 -4.40 -12.49
C PRO A 48 -10.32 -3.79 -13.15
N VAL A 49 -9.24 -3.63 -12.39
CA VAL A 49 -7.95 -3.28 -12.95
C VAL A 49 -7.42 -4.52 -13.65
N GLN A 50 -7.50 -4.56 -14.98
CA GLN A 50 -6.74 -5.55 -15.75
C GLN A 50 -5.26 -5.19 -15.67
N LEU A 51 -4.52 -5.97 -14.89
CA LEU A 51 -3.07 -6.02 -15.00
C LEU A 51 -2.74 -6.71 -16.34
N PRO A 52 -1.99 -6.06 -17.26
CA PRO A 52 -1.52 -6.76 -18.45
C PRO A 52 -0.58 -7.88 -18.00
N SER A 53 -0.96 -9.14 -18.23
CA SER A 53 -0.05 -10.26 -18.07
C SER A 53 0.90 -10.23 -19.26
N ILE A 54 2.12 -9.76 -19.04
CA ILE A 54 3.15 -9.70 -20.09
C ILE A 54 3.68 -11.12 -20.28
N THR A 55 3.05 -11.90 -21.16
CA THR A 55 3.62 -13.13 -21.71
C THR A 55 4.52 -12.76 -22.88
N GLN A 56 5.62 -12.08 -22.60
CA GLN A 56 6.76 -12.01 -23.49
C GLN A 56 7.98 -12.24 -22.61
N ALA A 57 8.84 -13.19 -23.02
CA ALA A 57 10.08 -13.47 -22.34
C ALA A 57 10.75 -12.16 -21.90
N PRO A 58 11.22 -12.03 -20.65
CA PRO A 58 11.86 -10.81 -20.19
C PRO A 58 13.01 -10.47 -21.14
N LEU A 59 12.79 -9.51 -22.04
CA LEU A 59 13.82 -8.53 -22.29
C LEU A 59 14.04 -7.92 -20.91
N GLU A 60 15.25 -8.01 -20.39
CA GLU A 60 15.64 -7.33 -19.17
C GLU A 60 15.45 -5.83 -19.40
N ILE A 61 14.21 -5.35 -19.19
CA ILE A 61 13.93 -3.94 -18.96
C ILE A 61 14.57 -3.70 -17.62
N GLN A 62 15.85 -3.31 -17.63
CA GLN A 62 16.47 -2.75 -16.45
C GLN A 62 15.52 -1.64 -15.99
N PRO A 63 14.98 -1.71 -14.76
CA PRO A 63 14.19 -0.61 -14.25
C PRO A 63 15.11 0.62 -14.29
N ASP A 64 14.81 1.57 -15.19
CA ASP A 64 15.59 2.81 -15.27
C ASP A 64 15.64 3.42 -13.88
N GLU A 65 16.84 3.46 -13.30
CA GLU A 65 17.03 3.99 -11.96
C GLU A 65 16.60 5.47 -11.96
N PRO A 66 15.74 5.89 -11.02
CA PRO A 66 15.30 7.27 -11.00
C PRO A 66 16.47 8.20 -10.67
N LEU A 67 16.58 9.30 -11.40
CA LEU A 67 17.54 10.35 -11.09
C LEU A 67 16.99 11.23 -9.97
N TYR A 68 17.75 11.35 -8.88
CA TYR A 68 17.37 12.20 -7.75
C TYR A 68 17.86 13.62 -7.94
N VAL A 69 16.96 14.58 -7.79
CA VAL A 69 17.27 16.01 -7.71
C VAL A 69 16.94 16.46 -6.29
N THR A 70 17.95 16.85 -5.53
CA THR A 70 17.78 17.25 -4.13
C THR A 70 17.92 18.76 -4.01
N LEU A 71 16.93 19.39 -3.38
CA LEU A 71 16.95 20.80 -3.03
C LEU A 71 17.03 20.91 -1.51
N GLN A 72 18.09 21.54 -1.03
CA GLN A 72 18.39 21.68 0.39
C GLN A 72 17.99 23.08 0.88
N LYS A 73 17.85 23.26 2.20
CA LYS A 73 17.32 24.48 2.82
C LYS A 73 18.14 25.76 2.57
N ASP A 74 19.41 25.61 2.19
CA ASP A 74 20.31 26.68 1.76
C ASP A 74 20.12 27.06 0.28
N HIS A 75 19.10 26.48 -0.38
CA HIS A 75 18.84 26.55 -1.82
C HIS A 75 19.93 25.91 -2.69
N SER A 76 20.82 25.11 -2.11
CA SER A 76 21.77 24.29 -2.86
C SER A 76 21.03 23.18 -3.60
N LEU A 77 21.35 23.05 -4.88
CA LEU A 77 20.74 22.08 -5.78
C LEU A 77 21.74 20.96 -6.07
N TYR A 78 21.31 19.73 -5.85
CA TYR A 78 22.10 18.54 -6.09
C TYR A 78 21.42 17.64 -7.11
N ILE A 79 22.21 17.03 -7.99
CA ILE A 79 21.76 15.94 -8.86
C ILE A 79 22.59 14.71 -8.51
N GLY A 80 21.90 13.64 -8.07
CA GLY A 80 22.55 12.50 -7.44
C GLY A 80 23.33 12.95 -6.19
N ASN A 81 24.65 13.01 -6.32
CA ASN A 81 25.59 13.41 -5.27
C ASN A 81 26.40 14.67 -5.62
N HIS A 82 26.12 15.31 -6.75
CA HIS A 82 26.88 16.45 -7.25
C HIS A 82 26.13 17.77 -6.99
N LEU A 83 26.82 18.73 -6.38
CA LEU A 83 26.33 20.11 -6.26
C LEU A 83 26.36 20.77 -7.64
N ILE A 84 25.28 21.43 -8.02
CA ILE A 84 25.14 22.13 -9.28
C ILE A 84 24.59 23.54 -9.09
N GLU A 85 24.94 24.42 -10.01
CA GLU A 85 24.29 25.73 -10.11
C GLU A 85 22.93 25.59 -10.79
N GLN A 86 21.97 26.43 -10.39
CA GLN A 86 20.61 26.41 -10.97
C GLN A 86 20.62 26.63 -12.49
N ALA A 87 21.50 27.50 -13.00
CA ALA A 87 21.64 27.75 -14.43
C ALA A 87 22.11 26.52 -15.22
N ALA A 88 22.86 25.61 -14.57
CA ALA A 88 23.41 24.40 -15.17
C ALA A 88 22.47 23.17 -15.04
N LEU A 89 21.28 23.35 -14.47
CA LEU A 89 20.32 22.26 -14.22
C LEU A 89 19.99 21.48 -15.49
N ARG A 90 19.61 22.19 -16.57
CA ARG A 90 19.19 21.55 -17.83
C ARG A 90 20.31 20.72 -18.46
N GLU A 91 21.50 21.29 -18.56
CA GLU A 91 22.65 20.62 -19.17
C GLU A 91 23.11 19.42 -18.35
N THR A 92 23.08 19.55 -17.03
CA THR A 92 23.44 18.45 -16.13
C THR A 92 22.40 17.33 -16.19
N LEU A 93 21.09 17.64 -16.19
CA LEU A 93 20.05 16.64 -16.36
C LEU A 93 20.24 15.83 -17.65
N LEU A 94 20.47 16.51 -18.79
CA LEU A 94 20.69 15.83 -20.07
C LEU A 94 21.93 14.93 -20.06
N ARG A 95 22.99 15.34 -19.36
CA ARG A 95 24.21 14.54 -19.20
C ARG A 95 23.96 13.31 -18.32
N GLU A 96 23.34 13.50 -17.16
CA GLU A 96 23.08 12.42 -16.19
C GLU A 96 22.07 11.40 -16.72
N THR A 97 21.04 11.86 -17.46
CA THR A 97 20.07 10.94 -18.09
C THR A 97 20.52 10.40 -19.44
N LYS A 98 21.74 10.70 -19.89
CA LYS A 98 22.26 10.30 -21.22
C LYS A 98 21.28 10.66 -22.35
N GLN A 99 20.68 11.84 -22.26
CA GLN A 99 19.64 12.36 -23.15
C GLN A 99 18.35 11.53 -23.22
N ASN A 100 18.14 10.62 -22.27
CA ASN A 100 16.88 9.92 -22.11
C ASN A 100 15.87 10.81 -21.36
N LEU A 101 14.86 11.30 -22.08
CA LEU A 101 13.78 12.12 -21.50
C LEU A 101 12.71 11.29 -20.79
N GLU A 102 12.72 9.98 -21.00
CA GLU A 102 11.82 9.01 -20.37
C GLU A 102 12.30 8.59 -18.97
N THR A 103 13.48 9.04 -18.55
CA THR A 103 14.02 8.80 -17.20
C THR A 103 13.14 9.47 -16.15
N LYS A 104 12.83 8.73 -15.08
CA LYS A 104 12.04 9.24 -13.96
C LYS A 104 12.91 10.16 -13.10
N ILE A 105 12.47 11.41 -12.93
CA ILE A 105 13.13 12.37 -12.05
C ILE A 105 12.40 12.39 -10.70
N LEU A 106 13.12 12.18 -9.61
CA LEU A 106 12.58 12.28 -8.25
C LEU A 106 13.15 13.48 -7.53
N ILE A 107 12.29 14.44 -7.20
CA ILE A 107 12.64 15.65 -6.44
C ILE A 107 12.58 15.32 -4.95
N LYS A 108 13.69 15.57 -4.24
CA LYS A 108 13.76 15.55 -2.78
C LYS A 108 13.90 17.01 -2.34
N ALA A 109 12.90 17.55 -1.67
CA ALA A 109 12.97 18.91 -1.11
C ALA A 109 13.00 18.82 0.41
N ASP A 110 13.83 19.64 1.04
CA ASP A 110 13.78 19.84 2.49
C ASP A 110 12.41 20.44 2.88
N SER A 111 11.96 20.13 4.10
CA SER A 111 10.64 20.56 4.61
C SER A 111 10.59 22.05 4.90
N GLU A 112 11.75 22.70 5.09
CA GLU A 112 11.84 24.14 5.37
C GLU A 112 11.78 25.01 4.10
N ILE A 113 11.73 24.41 2.91
CA ILE A 113 11.78 25.15 1.65
C ILE A 113 10.39 25.67 1.25
N ASP A 114 10.36 26.93 0.82
CA ASP A 114 9.17 27.53 0.25
C ASP A 114 8.65 26.74 -0.94
N TYR A 115 7.34 26.44 -0.91
CA TYR A 115 6.68 25.69 -1.96
C TYR A 115 6.87 26.30 -3.36
N GLY A 116 6.95 27.64 -3.44
CA GLY A 116 7.21 28.35 -4.70
C GLY A 116 8.51 27.92 -5.38
N ILE A 117 9.58 27.75 -4.61
CA ILE A 117 10.90 27.35 -5.13
C ILE A 117 10.84 25.93 -5.69
N VAL A 118 10.08 25.03 -5.03
CA VAL A 118 9.88 23.66 -5.50
C VAL A 118 9.11 23.64 -6.82
N ILE A 119 8.10 24.51 -6.97
CA ILE A 119 7.34 24.66 -8.22
C ILE A 119 8.20 25.25 -9.34
N ASP A 120 9.06 26.22 -9.04
CA ASP A 120 10.00 26.77 -10.02
C ASP A 120 10.97 25.70 -10.52
N LEU A 121 11.52 24.89 -9.61
CA LEU A 121 12.35 23.74 -9.96
C LEU A 121 11.59 22.72 -10.83
N LEU A 122 10.35 22.40 -10.46
CA LEU A 122 9.48 21.51 -11.23
C LEU A 122 9.26 22.03 -12.66
N ASN A 123 9.01 23.32 -12.81
CA ASN A 123 8.82 23.96 -14.11
C ASN A 123 10.11 23.90 -14.95
N GLN A 124 11.26 24.17 -14.35
CA GLN A 124 12.55 24.07 -15.05
C GLN A 124 12.82 22.65 -15.56
N ILE A 125 12.54 21.63 -14.74
CA ILE A 125 12.69 20.22 -15.13
C ILE A 125 11.73 19.86 -16.28
N ARG A 126 10.48 20.35 -16.23
CA ARG A 126 9.51 20.16 -17.33
C ARG A 126 9.95 20.85 -18.61
N MET A 127 10.46 22.08 -18.52
CA MET A 127 10.98 22.82 -19.67
C MET A 127 12.21 22.16 -20.30
N ALA A 128 12.96 21.37 -19.53
CA ALA A 128 14.04 20.53 -20.05
C ALA A 128 13.56 19.28 -20.80
N GLY A 129 12.26 18.97 -20.79
CA GLY A 129 11.64 17.90 -21.57
C GLY A 129 11.28 16.64 -20.77
N TYR A 130 11.50 16.62 -19.45
CA TYR A 130 11.19 15.45 -18.62
C TYR A 130 9.72 15.43 -18.21
N GLY A 131 9.00 14.39 -18.63
CA GLY A 131 7.57 14.21 -18.30
C GLY A 131 7.31 13.44 -17.01
N LYS A 132 8.22 12.54 -16.62
CA LYS A 132 8.04 11.62 -15.48
C LYS A 132 8.72 12.19 -14.24
N ILE A 133 8.02 13.07 -13.52
CA ILE A 133 8.54 13.74 -12.33
C ILE A 133 7.75 13.29 -11.11
N GLY A 134 8.44 12.90 -10.04
CA GLY A 134 7.84 12.59 -8.74
C GLY A 134 8.43 13.45 -7.64
N LEU A 135 7.64 13.77 -6.61
CA LEU A 135 8.10 14.42 -5.40
C LEU A 135 8.22 13.38 -4.29
N VAL A 136 9.35 13.38 -3.59
CA VAL A 136 9.58 12.53 -2.42
C VAL A 136 9.35 13.37 -1.18
N GLY A 137 8.26 13.10 -0.48
CA GLY A 137 8.05 13.65 0.86
C GLY A 137 8.82 12.82 1.89
N LEU A 138 9.47 13.46 2.86
CA LEU A 138 9.78 12.78 4.12
C LEU A 138 8.45 12.47 4.81
N GLN A 139 7.91 11.28 4.55
CA GLN A 139 6.82 10.75 5.37
C GLN A 139 7.35 10.54 6.78
N ASN A 140 6.93 11.37 7.74
CA ASN A 140 6.98 11.00 9.15
C ASN A 140 6.05 9.80 9.34
N ALA A 141 6.60 8.60 9.18
CA ALA A 141 5.90 7.32 9.26
C ALA A 141 5.44 6.94 10.69
N SER A 142 5.36 7.90 11.62
CA SER A 142 5.05 7.66 13.02
C SER A 142 3.56 7.48 13.32
N ASN A 143 2.66 7.77 12.38
CA ASN A 143 1.20 7.77 12.66
C ASN A 143 0.38 6.66 11.98
N PHE A 144 0.99 5.84 11.11
CA PHE A 144 0.27 4.75 10.42
C PHE A 144 0.36 3.39 11.14
N ALA A 145 1.31 3.22 12.07
CA ALA A 145 1.47 1.96 12.82
C ALA A 145 0.56 1.84 14.07
N ALA A 146 -0.12 2.92 14.49
CA ALA A 146 -0.85 2.96 15.76
C ALA A 146 -2.37 2.65 15.66
N ARG A 147 -2.88 2.25 14.48
CA ARG A 147 -4.33 2.01 14.26
C ARG A 147 -4.68 0.56 13.90
N GLY A 148 -3.84 -0.40 14.29
CA GLY A 148 -3.98 -1.82 13.91
C GLY A 148 -4.12 -2.82 15.05
N GLY A 149 -4.37 -2.39 16.29
CA GLY A 149 -4.56 -3.33 17.40
C GLY A 149 -5.74 -2.91 18.25
N GLN A 150 -6.89 -3.56 18.07
CA GLN A 150 -7.87 -3.89 19.12
C GLN A 150 -8.76 -5.07 18.69
N ASN A 151 -8.51 -6.22 19.34
CA ASN A 151 -9.47 -7.17 19.90
C ASN A 151 -10.41 -7.97 18.98
N HIS A 152 -10.06 -9.24 18.76
CA HIS A 152 -11.03 -10.32 18.91
C HIS A 152 -10.41 -11.50 19.68
N LYS A 153 -10.90 -11.74 20.88
CA LYS A 153 -10.59 -12.87 21.76
C LYS A 153 -11.87 -13.67 21.96
N THR A 154 -11.91 -14.88 21.41
CA THR A 154 -12.88 -15.97 21.68
C THR A 154 -12.10 -17.27 21.44
N ALA A 155 -11.52 -17.93 22.44
CA ALA A 155 -12.13 -18.85 23.42
C ALA A 155 -12.81 -20.07 22.79
N ASP A 156 -12.04 -21.14 22.52
CA ASP A 156 -12.34 -22.59 22.66
C ASP A 156 -11.10 -23.33 22.09
N GLY A 157 -10.46 -24.38 22.63
CA GLY A 157 -10.82 -25.36 23.64
C GLY A 157 -10.47 -26.77 23.15
N THR A 158 -9.20 -27.11 22.92
CA THR A 158 -8.72 -28.51 23.01
C THR A 158 -7.22 -28.51 23.32
N LYS A 159 -6.87 -29.02 24.50
CA LYS A 159 -5.51 -29.32 24.91
C LYS A 159 -5.21 -30.75 24.50
N GLU A 160 -4.15 -30.98 23.73
CA GLU A 160 -3.42 -32.25 23.79
C GLU A 160 -1.94 -31.95 24.04
N PRO A 161 -1.28 -32.69 24.96
CA PRO A 161 0.13 -32.50 25.28
C PRO A 161 1.01 -33.27 24.30
N VAL A 162 1.94 -32.58 23.64
CA VAL A 162 3.00 -33.23 22.86
C VAL A 162 4.03 -33.84 23.83
N VAL A 163 4.14 -35.16 23.76
CA VAL A 163 5.15 -36.01 24.39
C VAL A 163 6.55 -35.62 23.91
N THR A 164 7.48 -35.41 24.84
CA THR A 164 8.92 -35.30 24.59
C THR A 164 9.59 -36.60 24.97
N GLU A 165 10.03 -37.38 23.98
CA GLU A 165 11.09 -38.39 24.10
C GLU A 165 12.11 -38.03 23.00
N GLY A 166 13.36 -37.73 23.30
CA GLY A 166 14.33 -38.70 23.78
C GLY A 166 15.16 -39.19 22.58
N GLY A 167 16.16 -38.42 22.15
CA GLY A 167 17.01 -38.78 21.02
C GLY A 167 18.32 -38.00 21.02
N VAL A 168 19.37 -38.61 21.59
CA VAL A 168 20.75 -38.11 21.62
C VAL A 168 21.33 -38.13 20.21
N GLY A 169 21.60 -36.94 19.65
CA GLY A 169 22.37 -36.76 18.43
C GLY A 169 23.79 -36.33 18.76
N VAL A 170 24.74 -37.26 18.62
CA VAL A 170 26.18 -37.07 18.79
C VAL A 170 26.70 -36.15 17.68
N ASN A 171 27.37 -35.06 18.04
CA ASN A 171 28.08 -34.19 17.09
C ASN A 171 29.47 -34.78 16.83
N VAL A 172 29.66 -35.39 15.66
CA VAL A 172 30.97 -35.83 15.15
C VAL A 172 31.47 -34.78 14.18
N VAL A 173 32.56 -34.11 14.55
CA VAL A 173 33.39 -33.28 13.67
C VAL A 173 34.39 -34.20 13.00
N ASP A 174 34.38 -34.32 11.66
CA ASP A 174 35.60 -34.63 10.89
C ASP A 174 35.47 -34.42 9.36
N HIS A 175 36.47 -33.73 8.82
CA HIS A 175 37.01 -33.58 7.46
C HIS A 175 36.17 -33.78 6.17
N GLY A 176 36.16 -32.71 5.36
CA GLY A 176 36.75 -32.78 4.01
C GLY A 176 35.81 -32.86 2.81
N GLN A 177 35.53 -31.71 2.18
CA GLN A 177 35.69 -31.47 0.74
C GLN A 177 35.34 -30.01 0.40
N VAL A 178 36.32 -29.26 -0.09
CA VAL A 178 36.14 -28.00 -0.80
C VAL A 178 36.55 -28.24 -2.24
N GLU A 179 35.57 -28.31 -3.14
CA GLU A 179 35.78 -28.06 -4.56
C GLU A 179 35.00 -26.81 -4.93
N THR A 180 35.72 -25.73 -5.24
CA THR A 180 35.20 -24.72 -6.15
C THR A 180 36.30 -24.37 -7.13
N ILE A 181 36.01 -24.79 -8.36
CA ILE A 181 36.75 -24.58 -9.58
C ILE A 181 36.36 -23.18 -10.07
N ASN A 182 37.31 -22.24 -10.12
CA ASN A 182 37.46 -21.20 -11.15
C ASN A 182 38.31 -20.04 -10.62
N ASP A 183 39.56 -19.99 -11.05
CA ASP A 183 40.24 -18.72 -11.35
C ASP A 183 41.36 -18.99 -12.35
N THR A 184 40.95 -19.05 -13.63
CA THR A 184 41.86 -18.74 -14.74
C THR A 184 41.71 -17.26 -15.04
N VAL A 185 42.84 -16.63 -15.37
CA VAL A 185 43.02 -15.24 -15.77
C VAL A 185 43.40 -14.32 -14.60
N ASN A 186 44.64 -14.47 -14.15
CA ASN A 186 45.41 -13.29 -13.72
C ASN A 186 46.77 -13.23 -14.43
N ALA A 187 46.80 -12.33 -15.41
CA ALA A 187 47.91 -11.54 -15.92
C ALA A 187 49.34 -12.09 -15.76
N HIS A 188 49.83 -12.69 -16.85
CA HIS A 188 51.24 -12.71 -17.21
C HIS A 188 51.63 -11.34 -17.79
N ILE A 189 52.12 -10.42 -16.97
CA ILE A 189 53.15 -9.42 -17.34
C ILE A 189 53.63 -8.69 -16.07
N SER A 190 54.83 -9.03 -15.60
CA SER A 190 55.72 -8.07 -14.94
C SER A 190 57.12 -8.66 -15.00
N GLY A 191 57.85 -8.28 -16.06
CA GLY A 191 59.29 -8.34 -16.06
C GLY A 191 59.80 -7.18 -15.22
N THR A 192 60.51 -7.49 -14.13
CA THR A 192 61.40 -6.54 -13.47
C THR A 192 62.68 -7.25 -13.06
N ALA A 193 63.77 -6.70 -13.59
CA ALA A 193 65.15 -6.74 -13.15
C ALA A 193 65.42 -7.27 -11.72
N SER A 194 66.45 -8.12 -11.58
CA SER A 194 67.54 -7.88 -10.63
C SER A 194 68.74 -8.80 -10.90
N ALA A 195 69.93 -8.21 -10.83
CA ALA A 195 71.26 -8.81 -10.98
C ALA A 195 71.67 -9.70 -9.79
N PRO A 196 72.82 -10.36 -9.85
CA PRO A 196 74.06 -9.72 -9.35
C PRO A 196 75.17 -9.55 -10.38
#